data_AF-A0A1C7IF81-F1
#
_entry.id   AF-A0A1C7IF81-F1
#
_cell.length_a   1.000
_cell.length_b   1.000
_cell.length_c   1.000
_cell.angle_alpha   90.00
_cell.angle_beta   90.00
_cell.angle_gamma   90.00
#
_symmetry.space_group_name_H-M   'P 1'
#
loop_
_entity.id
_entity.type
_entity.pdbx_description
1 polymer ?
#
loop_
_entity_poly.entity_id
_entity_poly.type
_entity_poly.pdbx_seq_one_letter_code
_entity_poly.pdbx_strand_id
1 'polypeptide(L)'
;MVMDEKKFEAMLTLIVPKVIHLITENYPYDEVTASKEFYDSKVYSLLEQEDTKLWHFSPLTLFNMFEEEKRTGDFIIPEEV
;
A
#
# COMPACT_ATOMS: atom_id res chain seq x y z
N MET A 1 -0.21 -17.66 17.87
CA MET A 1 0.33 -16.56 17.06
C MET A 1 0.29 -16.85 15.55
N VAL A 2 0.25 -18.11 15.09
CA VAL A 2 0.09 -18.51 13.65
C VAL A 2 -1.15 -17.94 12.91
N MET A 3 -2.17 -17.46 13.62
CA MET A 3 -3.43 -17.03 13.00
C MET A 3 -3.39 -15.59 12.49
N ASP A 4 -2.61 -14.69 13.10
CA ASP A 4 -2.55 -13.29 12.68
C ASP A 4 -1.60 -13.09 11.49
N GLU A 5 -0.45 -13.78 11.47
CA GLU A 5 0.43 -13.86 10.28
C GLU A 5 -0.33 -14.33 9.02
N LYS A 6 -1.16 -15.38 9.14
CA LYS A 6 -1.98 -15.88 8.01
C LYS A 6 -3.04 -14.89 7.55
N LYS A 7 -3.61 -14.11 8.47
CA LYS A 7 -4.55 -13.04 8.11
C LYS A 7 -3.82 -11.90 7.43
N PHE A 8 -2.65 -11.52 7.93
CA PHE A 8 -1.81 -10.49 7.37
C PHE A 8 -1.44 -10.81 5.91
N GLU A 9 -0.89 -12.00 5.66
CA GLU A 9 -0.58 -12.46 4.29
C GLU A 9 -1.82 -12.45 3.39
N ALA A 10 -2.95 -12.98 3.87
CA ALA A 10 -4.21 -12.96 3.12
C ALA A 10 -4.66 -11.52 2.80
N MET A 11 -4.52 -10.59 3.73
CA MET A 11 -4.86 -9.18 3.51
C MET A 11 -3.94 -8.53 2.48
N LEU A 12 -2.63 -8.77 2.54
CA LEU A 12 -1.70 -8.26 1.52
C LEU A 12 -2.08 -8.73 0.12
N THR A 13 -2.40 -10.02 -0.04
CA THR A 13 -2.82 -10.57 -1.36
C THR A 13 -4.10 -9.93 -1.90
N LEU A 14 -4.94 -9.35 -1.04
CA LEU A 14 -6.17 -8.64 -1.43
C LEU A 14 -5.96 -7.14 -1.64
N ILE A 15 -5.08 -6.52 -0.85
CA ILE A 15 -4.87 -5.07 -0.84
C ILE A 15 -3.94 -4.65 -1.98
N VAL A 16 -2.80 -5.34 -2.13
CA VAL A 16 -1.74 -4.95 -3.07
C VAL A 16 -2.26 -4.82 -4.51
N PRO A 17 -3.01 -5.79 -5.08
CA PRO A 17 -3.53 -5.63 -6.44
C PRO A 17 -4.51 -4.46 -6.59
N LYS A 18 -5.28 -4.14 -5.54
CA LYS A 18 -6.22 -3.02 -5.56
C LYS A 18 -5.51 -1.68 -5.53
N VAL A 19 -4.42 -1.55 -4.77
CA VAL A 19 -3.60 -0.32 -4.77
C VAL A 19 -2.92 -0.15 -6.12
N ILE A 20 -2.35 -1.21 -6.70
CA ILE A 20 -1.76 -1.17 -8.04
C ILE A 20 -2.79 -0.75 -9.09
N HIS A 21 -4.02 -1.27 -9.00
CA HIS A 21 -5.10 -0.86 -9.89
C HIS A 21 -5.40 0.66 -9.75
N LEU A 22 -5.53 1.17 -8.53
CA LEU A 22 -5.71 2.61 -8.30
C LEU A 22 -4.56 3.45 -8.89
N ILE A 23 -3.32 2.96 -8.81
CA ILE A 23 -2.17 3.62 -9.43
C ILE A 23 -2.35 3.65 -10.96
N THR A 24 -2.75 2.56 -11.61
CA THR A 24 -2.99 2.54 -13.06
C THR A 24 -4.17 3.43 -13.50
N GLU A 25 -5.14 3.67 -12.64
CA GLU A 25 -6.27 4.58 -12.93
C GLU A 25 -5.89 6.06 -12.82
N ASN A 26 -4.92 6.39 -11.95
CA ASN A 26 -4.56 7.78 -11.63
C ASN A 26 -3.25 8.24 -12.29
N TYR A 27 -2.40 7.31 -12.71
CA TYR A 27 -1.14 7.56 -13.40
C TYR A 27 -1.11 6.91 -14.78
N PRO A 28 -0.39 7.48 -15.76
CA PRO A 28 -0.22 6.89 -17.09
C PRO A 28 0.78 5.72 -17.07
N TYR A 29 0.59 4.76 -16.16
CA TYR A 29 1.42 3.58 -15.98
C TYR A 29 0.69 2.33 -16.46
N ASP A 30 1.42 1.43 -17.11
CA ASP A 30 0.94 0.06 -17.29
C ASP A 30 1.03 -0.70 -15.95
N GLU A 31 0.40 -1.88 -15.89
CA GLU A 31 0.33 -2.68 -14.66
C GLU A 31 1.72 -3.06 -14.13
N VAL A 32 2.69 -3.31 -15.03
CA VAL A 32 4.06 -3.67 -14.66
C VAL A 32 4.78 -2.48 -14.02
N THR A 33 4.65 -1.29 -14.62
CA THR A 33 5.24 -0.06 -14.10
C THR A 33 4.58 0.33 -12.79
N ALA A 34 3.25 0.31 -12.70
CA ALA A 34 2.51 0.60 -11.47
C ALA A 34 2.89 -0.36 -10.34
N SER A 35 3.03 -1.65 -10.64
CA SER A 35 3.52 -2.65 -9.68
C SER A 35 4.91 -2.29 -9.17
N LYS A 36 5.85 -2.02 -10.08
CA LYS A 36 7.22 -1.67 -9.71
C LYS A 36 7.26 -0.41 -8.84
N GLU A 37 6.57 0.65 -9.27
CA GLU A 37 6.52 1.91 -8.53
C GLU A 37 5.94 1.72 -7.13
N PHE A 38 4.93 0.86 -6.98
CA PHE A 38 4.35 0.55 -5.67
C PHE A 38 5.30 -0.27 -4.80
N TYR A 39 5.90 -1.36 -5.32
CA TYR A 39 6.85 -2.18 -4.56
C TYR A 39 8.11 -1.42 -4.15
N ASP A 40 8.54 -0.44 -4.95
CA ASP A 40 9.69 0.44 -4.67
C ASP A 40 9.34 1.59 -3.68
N SER A 41 8.07 1.74 -3.29
CA SER A 41 7.62 2.81 -2.39
C SER A 41 7.87 2.51 -0.91
N LYS A 42 8.13 3.55 -0.13
CA LYS A 42 8.19 3.46 1.34
C LYS A 42 6.85 2.98 1.91
N VAL A 43 5.72 3.34 1.29
CA VAL A 43 4.39 2.85 1.69
C VAL A 43 4.35 1.33 1.67
N TYR A 44 4.81 0.69 0.59
CA TYR A 44 4.85 -0.77 0.52
C TYR A 44 5.86 -1.37 1.52
N SER A 45 7.05 -0.78 1.67
CA SER A 45 8.05 -1.23 2.64
C SER A 45 7.53 -1.22 4.09
N LEU A 46 6.62 -0.30 4.44
CA LEU A 46 5.95 -0.34 5.74
C LEU A 46 4.75 -1.29 5.75
N LEU A 47 4.01 -1.40 4.64
CA LEU A 47 2.85 -2.29 4.52
C LEU A 47 3.22 -3.77 4.71
N GLU A 48 4.41 -4.19 4.24
CA GLU A 48 4.91 -5.55 4.44
C GLU A 48 5.38 -5.86 5.87
N GLN A 49 5.45 -4.84 6.74
CA GLN A 49 5.77 -5.00 8.15
C GLN A 49 4.47 -5.15 8.95
N GLU A 50 4.16 -6.37 9.42
CA GLU A 50 2.91 -6.67 10.16
C GLU A 50 2.69 -5.71 11.35
N ASP A 51 3.77 -5.35 12.06
CA ASP A 51 3.76 -4.50 13.25
C ASP A 51 3.28 -3.05 12.99
N THR A 52 3.37 -2.57 11.74
CA THR A 52 2.90 -1.21 11.39
C THR A 52 1.38 -1.13 11.32
N LYS A 53 0.70 -2.29 11.18
CA LYS A 53 -0.76 -2.41 11.02
C LYS A 53 -1.34 -1.65 9.82
N LEU A 54 -0.50 -1.24 8.87
CA LEU A 54 -0.95 -0.54 7.66
C LEU A 54 -1.92 -1.37 6.82
N TRP A 55 -1.84 -2.69 6.93
CA TRP A 55 -2.75 -3.64 6.29
C TRP A 55 -4.20 -3.58 6.80
N HIS A 56 -4.49 -2.82 7.87
CA HIS A 56 -5.86 -2.49 8.26
C HIS A 56 -6.46 -1.35 7.43
N PHE A 57 -5.64 -0.52 6.78
CA PHE A 57 -6.13 0.59 5.99
C PHE A 57 -6.78 0.13 4.69
N SER A 58 -7.70 0.96 4.20
CA SER A 58 -8.33 0.72 2.90
C SER A 58 -7.29 0.87 1.78
N PRO A 59 -7.44 0.16 0.64
CA PRO A 59 -6.58 0.36 -0.52
C PRO A 59 -6.52 1.83 -0.99
N LEU A 60 -7.63 2.57 -0.86
CA LEU A 60 -7.67 4.00 -1.17
C LEU A 60 -6.79 4.83 -0.23
N THR A 61 -6.79 4.51 1.07
CA THR A 61 -5.93 5.19 2.05
C THR A 61 -4.46 4.94 1.73
N LEU A 62 -4.08 3.69 1.45
CA LEU A 62 -2.70 3.34 1.07
C LEU A 62 -2.28 4.00 -0.25
N PHE A 63 -3.19 4.08 -1.21
CA PHE A 63 -2.97 4.83 -2.45
C PHE A 63 -2.73 6.33 -2.18
N ASN A 64 -3.54 6.97 -1.32
CA ASN A 64 -3.35 8.38 -0.97
C ASN A 64 -1.99 8.63 -0.31
N MET A 65 -1.53 7.70 0.55
CA MET A 65 -0.20 7.77 1.15
C MET A 65 0.88 7.65 0.08
N PHE A 66 0.70 6.76 -0.90
CA PHE A 66 1.62 6.61 -2.02
C PHE A 66 1.66 7.88 -2.89
N GLU A 67 0.52 8.50 -3.18
CA GLU A 67 0.46 9.79 -3.89
C GLU A 67 1.19 10.89 -3.11
N GLU A 68 1.02 10.94 -1.79
CA GLU A 68 1.71 11.90 -0.94
C GLU A 68 3.23 11.69 -0.97
N GLU A 69 3.67 10.43 -0.87
CA GLU A 69 5.07 10.03 -1.03
C GLU A 69 5.63 10.50 -2.37
N LYS A 70 4.91 10.27 -3.48
CA LYS A 70 5.31 10.71 -4.81
C LYS A 70 5.41 12.23 -4.91
N ARG A 71 4.49 12.96 -4.29
CA ARG A 71 4.40 14.42 -4.39
C ARG A 71 5.44 15.13 -3.52
N THR A 72 5.75 14.58 -2.34
CA THR A 72 6.54 15.30 -1.32
C THR A 72 7.84 14.59 -0.95
N GLY A 73 8.01 13.32 -1.34
CA GLY A 73 9.10 12.45 -0.91
C GLY A 73 8.87 11.77 0.45
N ASP A 74 7.74 12.05 1.11
CA ASP A 74 7.33 11.45 2.38
C ASP A 74 5.79 11.40 2.49
N PHE A 75 5.27 10.77 3.53
CA PHE A 75 3.82 10.72 3.77
C PHE A 75 3.53 10.71 5.27
N ILE A 76 2.31 11.09 5.63
CA ILE A 76 1.84 11.01 7.01
C ILE A 76 0.93 9.79 7.13
N ILE A 77 1.19 8.93 8.12
CA ILE A 77 0.27 7.85 8.45
C ILE A 77 -0.94 8.48 9.13
N PRO A 78 -2.15 8.39 8.56
CA PRO A 78 -3.34 8.93 9.19
C PRO A 78 -3.62 8.18 10.50
N GLU A 79 -3.76 8.91 11.61
CA GLU A 79 -4.18 8.32 12.89
C GLU A 79 -5.63 7.80 12.74
N GLU A 80 -5.89 6.57 13.21
CA GLU A 80 -7.26 6.10 13.41
C GLU A 80 -7.91 6.96 14.51
N VAL A 81 -8.78 7.90 14.13
CA VAL A 81 -9.64 8.66 15.05
C VAL A 81 -10.76 7.82 15.64
#